data_AF-A0A3D4WQJ3-F1
#
_entry.id   AF-A0A3D4WQJ3-F1
#
_cell.length_a   1.000
_cell.length_b   1.000
_cell.length_c   1.000
_cell.angle_alpha   90.00
_cell.angle_beta   90.00
_cell.angle_gamma   90.00
#
_symmetry.space_group_name_H-M   'P 1'
#
loop_
_entity.id
_entity.type
_entity.pdbx_description
1 polymer ?
#
loop_
_entity_poly.entity_id
_entity_poly.type
_entity_poly.pdbx_seq_one_letter_code
_entity_poly.pdbx_strand_id
1 'polypeptide(L)'
;MSSSPEKSPAVAAAVASLTRGEAIERPVLRDAVRALLADLSEIAPGRSVEVRVPPYGAIQCVEGPRHTRGTPASVVEMDPVTFVEISTGLGGWDNAVRDGRIRASGIRADISHLFPISGVNR
;
A
#
# COMPACT_ATOMS: atom_id res chain seq x y z
N MET A 1 -9.01 5.08 17.23
CA MET A 1 -10.13 5.46 16.35
C MET A 1 -9.71 5.11 14.94
N SER A 2 -9.93 3.86 14.51
CA SER A 2 -9.56 3.43 13.15
C SER A 2 -10.51 4.10 12.17
N SER A 3 -9.98 5.03 11.38
CA SER A 3 -10.68 5.54 10.21
C SER A 3 -10.42 4.54 9.09
N SER A 4 -11.38 3.63 8.87
CA SER A 4 -11.38 2.77 7.69
C SER A 4 -11.04 3.55 6.41
N PRO A 5 -10.38 2.94 5.41
CA PRO A 5 -10.00 3.58 4.15
C PRO A 5 -11.17 4.31 3.46
N GLU A 6 -12.38 3.77 3.63
CA GLU A 6 -13.66 4.29 3.13
C GLU A 6 -14.01 5.70 3.64
N LYS A 7 -13.43 6.15 4.76
CA LYS A 7 -13.76 7.43 5.40
C LYS A 7 -12.79 8.56 5.06
N SER A 8 -11.64 8.27 4.44
CA SER A 8 -10.69 9.32 4.07
C SER A 8 -11.18 10.06 2.82
N PRO A 9 -11.50 11.37 2.91
CA PRO A 9 -11.93 12.13 1.73
C PRO A 9 -10.87 12.17 0.63
N ALA A 10 -9.58 12.09 1.02
CA ALA A 10 -8.46 12.04 0.07
C ALA A 10 -8.44 10.72 -0.72
N VAL A 11 -8.71 9.58 -0.06
CA VAL A 11 -8.81 8.27 -0.73
C VAL A 11 -9.99 8.27 -1.70
N ALA A 12 -11.16 8.75 -1.27
CA ALA A 12 -12.34 8.85 -2.13
C ALA A 12 -12.09 9.75 -3.37
N ALA A 13 -11.47 10.92 -3.18
CA ALA A 13 -11.13 11.83 -4.28
C ALA A 13 -10.10 11.23 -5.26
N ALA A 14 -9.10 10.50 -4.74
CA ALA A 14 -8.12 9.80 -5.56
C ALA A 14 -8.77 8.71 -6.41
N VAL A 15 -9.62 7.86 -5.81
CA VAL A 15 -10.38 6.80 -6.50
C VAL A 15 -11.28 7.39 -7.59
N ALA A 16 -11.98 8.48 -7.29
CA ALA A 16 -12.85 9.16 -8.24
C ALA A 16 -12.06 9.68 -9.46
N SER A 17 -10.87 10.25 -9.24
CA SER A 17 -9.99 10.72 -10.32
C SER A 17 -9.49 9.56 -11.19
N LEU A 18 -9.01 8.48 -10.55
CA LEU A 18 -8.56 7.27 -11.26
C LEU A 18 -9.66 6.65 -12.12
N THR A 19 -10.89 6.57 -11.59
CA THR A 19 -12.04 6.00 -12.30
C THR A 19 -12.43 6.82 -13.52
N ARG A 20 -12.22 8.15 -13.48
CA ARG A 20 -12.43 9.06 -14.62
C ARG A 20 -11.24 9.15 -15.58
N GLY A 21 -10.12 8.50 -15.28
CA GLY A 21 -8.88 8.62 -16.06
C GLY A 21 -8.22 10.00 -15.92
N GLU A 22 -8.47 10.70 -14.81
CA GLU A 22 -7.95 12.03 -14.52
C GLU A 22 -6.69 11.95 -13.62
N ALA A 23 -5.83 12.96 -13.74
CA ALA A 23 -4.69 13.09 -12.85
C ALA A 23 -5.14 13.43 -11.42
N ILE A 24 -4.57 12.75 -10.41
CA ILE A 24 -4.82 13.06 -9.00
C ILE A 24 -3.98 14.28 -8.61
N GLU A 25 -4.59 15.25 -7.94
CA GLU A 25 -3.85 16.37 -7.37
C GLU A 25 -2.83 15.90 -6.32
N ARG A 26 -1.62 16.48 -6.34
CA ARG A 26 -0.51 16.05 -5.46
C ARG A 26 -0.87 16.01 -3.97
N PRO A 27 -1.59 16.99 -3.38
CA PRO A 27 -1.97 16.93 -1.97
C PRO A 27 -2.94 15.77 -1.69
N VAL A 28 -3.91 15.54 -2.57
CA VAL A 28 -4.86 14.43 -2.49
C VAL A 28 -4.13 13.10 -2.53
N LEU A 29 -3.20 12.93 -3.47
CA LEU A 29 -2.42 11.70 -3.61
C LEU A 29 -1.54 11.44 -2.39
N ARG A 30 -0.86 12.47 -1.87
CA ARG A 30 -0.06 12.37 -0.64
C ARG A 30 -0.90 11.89 0.54
N ASP A 31 -2.06 12.50 0.74
CA ASP A 31 -2.89 12.27 1.91
C ASP A 31 -3.62 10.91 1.81
N ALA A 32 -4.01 10.50 0.60
CA ALA A 32 -4.52 9.16 0.32
C ALA A 32 -3.47 8.06 0.61
N VAL A 33 -2.23 8.23 0.13
CA VAL A 33 -1.15 7.28 0.40
C VAL A 33 -0.88 7.14 1.90
N ARG A 34 -0.83 8.25 2.63
CA ARG A 34 -0.58 8.23 4.08
C ARG A 34 -1.70 7.54 4.86
N ALA A 35 -2.95 7.78 4.48
CA ALA A 35 -4.09 7.08 5.08
C ALA A 35 -3.99 5.57 4.85
N LEU A 36 -3.80 5.15 3.60
CA LEU A 36 -3.72 3.73 3.23
C LEU A 36 -2.51 3.02 3.85
N LEU A 37 -1.37 3.70 3.98
CA LEU A 37 -0.20 3.17 4.70
C LEU A 37 -0.49 2.98 6.19
N ALA A 38 -1.21 3.92 6.83
CA ALA A 38 -1.62 3.77 8.21
C ALA A 38 -2.54 2.55 8.37
N ASP A 39 -3.55 2.42 7.50
CA ASP A 39 -4.49 1.29 7.50
C ASP A 39 -3.76 -0.05 7.31
N LEU A 40 -2.82 -0.14 6.36
CA LEU A 40 -2.02 -1.34 6.15
C LEU A 40 -1.23 -1.75 7.39
N SER A 41 -0.69 -0.77 8.12
CA SER A 41 0.06 -1.03 9.36
C SER A 41 -0.84 -1.49 10.51
N GLU A 42 -2.12 -1.09 10.51
CA GLU A 42 -3.12 -1.55 11.48
C GLU A 42 -3.63 -2.96 11.15
N ILE A 43 -3.84 -3.27 9.86
CA ILE A 43 -4.31 -4.58 9.39
C ILE A 43 -3.26 -5.67 9.60
N ALA A 44 -2.00 -5.35 9.32
CA ALA A 44 -0.89 -6.29 9.43
C ALA A 44 0.22 -5.67 10.30
N PRO A 45 0.03 -5.56 11.62
CA PRO A 45 1.05 -4.99 12.50
C PRO A 45 2.33 -5.83 12.46
N GLY A 46 3.48 -5.18 12.59
CA GLY A 46 4.76 -5.87 12.68
C GLY A 46 5.91 -5.12 12.04
N ARG A 47 6.99 -5.86 11.79
CA ARG A 47 8.27 -5.29 11.31
C ARG A 47 9.03 -6.19 10.34
N SER A 48 8.36 -7.21 9.80
CA SER A 48 8.99 -8.19 8.93
C SER A 48 9.18 -7.69 7.50
N VAL A 49 8.29 -6.79 7.07
CA VAL A 49 8.24 -6.20 5.73
C VAL A 49 8.25 -4.68 5.84
N GLU A 50 9.04 -4.02 5.02
CA GLU A 50 9.02 -2.57 4.85
C GLU A 50 8.32 -2.22 3.53
N VAL A 51 7.25 -1.44 3.59
CA VAL A 51 6.52 -0.96 2.42
C VAL A 51 6.89 0.50 2.18
N ARG A 52 7.35 0.84 0.98
CA ARG A 52 7.83 2.16 0.58
C ARG A 52 6.99 2.70 -0.57
N VAL A 53 6.48 3.92 -0.39
CA VAL A 53 5.69 4.64 -1.39
C VAL A 53 6.28 6.06 -1.55
N PRO A 54 7.46 6.20 -2.17
CA PRO A 54 8.10 7.48 -2.34
C PRO A 54 7.29 8.42 -3.25
N PRO A 55 7.22 9.73 -2.95
CA PRO A 55 7.92 10.42 -1.86
C PRO A 55 7.11 10.52 -0.55
N TYR A 56 5.96 9.85 -0.45
CA TYR A 56 4.93 10.18 0.54
C TYR A 56 5.03 9.43 1.86
N GLY A 57 5.64 8.24 1.89
CA GLY A 57 5.90 7.55 3.14
C GLY A 57 6.48 6.14 3.00
N ALA A 58 6.75 5.55 4.15
CA ALA A 58 7.08 4.14 4.31
C ALA A 58 6.56 3.66 5.67
N ILE A 59 6.23 2.38 5.77
CA ILE A 59 5.85 1.71 7.03
C ILE A 59 6.63 0.42 7.18
N GLN A 60 6.61 -0.13 8.39
CA GLN A 60 6.86 -1.56 8.58
C GLN A 60 5.55 -2.27 8.94
N CYS A 61 5.35 -3.46 8.42
CA CYS A 61 4.17 -4.29 8.63
C CYS A 61 4.56 -5.77 8.61
N VAL A 62 3.53 -6.61 8.82
CA VAL A 62 3.59 -8.08 8.89
C VAL A 62 4.38 -8.58 10.10
N GLU A 63 3.74 -9.47 10.86
CA GLU A 63 4.37 -10.13 12.00
C GLU A 63 5.55 -11.02 11.58
N GLY A 64 6.39 -11.36 12.53
CA GLY A 64 7.46 -12.33 12.31
C GLY A 64 8.79 -11.92 12.94
N PRO A 65 9.79 -12.81 12.83
CA PRO A 65 11.06 -12.62 13.50
C PRO A 65 11.76 -11.40 12.93
N ARG A 66 12.30 -10.60 13.85
CA ARG A 66 13.19 -9.49 13.51
C ARG A 66 14.31 -10.05 12.63
N HIS A 67 14.70 -9.30 11.60
CA HIS A 67 15.86 -9.68 10.78
C HIS A 67 17.05 -9.93 11.70
N THR A 68 17.60 -11.14 11.59
CA THR A 68 18.86 -11.50 12.21
C THR A 68 19.98 -11.19 11.24
N ARG A 69 21.21 -11.08 11.76
CA ARG A 69 22.41 -10.83 10.93
C ARG A 69 22.47 -11.87 9.81
N GLY A 70 22.45 -11.41 8.55
CA GLY A 70 22.56 -12.26 7.35
C GLY A 70 21.27 -12.39 6.52
N THR A 71 20.09 -12.08 7.07
CA THR A 71 18.84 -12.08 6.30
C THR A 71 18.41 -10.64 6.00
N PRO A 72 18.45 -10.19 4.73
CA PRO A 72 18.03 -8.84 4.38
C PRO A 72 16.55 -8.62 4.69
N ALA A 73 16.19 -7.36 4.95
CA ALA A 73 14.80 -7.01 5.18
C ALA A 73 13.95 -7.33 3.94
N SER A 74 12.72 -7.82 4.16
CA SER A 74 11.76 -7.89 3.05
C SER A 74 11.26 -6.49 2.77
N VAL A 75 11.37 -6.04 1.52
CA VAL A 75 11.03 -4.68 1.09
C VAL A 75 10.08 -4.76 -0.09
N VAL A 76 9.05 -3.92 -0.05
CA VAL A 76 8.11 -3.69 -1.16
C VAL A 76 8.17 -2.21 -1.48
N GLU A 77 8.46 -1.86 -2.73
CA GLU A 77 8.50 -0.48 -3.19
C GLU A 77 7.63 -0.31 -4.43
N MET A 78 6.82 0.76 -4.46
CA MET A 78 5.98 1.11 -5.61
C MET A 78 5.68 2.61 -5.63
N ASP A 79 5.19 3.12 -6.75
CA ASP A 79 4.79 4.52 -6.86
C ASP A 79 3.43 4.80 -6.17
N PRO A 80 3.14 6.08 -5.85
CA PRO A 80 1.92 6.48 -5.16
C PRO A 80 0.61 6.07 -5.86
N VAL A 81 0.56 6.15 -7.19
CA VAL A 81 -0.65 5.84 -7.96
C VAL A 81 -0.90 4.33 -7.92
N THR A 82 0.14 3.54 -8.20
CA THR A 82 0.06 2.07 -8.09
C THR A 82 -0.39 1.64 -6.69
N PHE A 83 0.11 2.27 -5.62
CA PHE A 83 -0.30 1.94 -4.25
C PHE A 83 -1.79 2.21 -4.02
N VAL A 84 -2.32 3.36 -4.45
CA VAL A 84 -3.75 3.67 -4.33
C VAL A 84 -4.60 2.68 -5.15
N GLU A 85 -4.20 2.37 -6.38
CA GLU A 85 -4.91 1.42 -7.25
C GLU A 85 -5.08 0.05 -6.60
N ILE A 86 -3.99 -0.57 -6.15
CA ILE A 86 -4.04 -1.92 -5.56
C ILE A 86 -4.73 -1.91 -4.20
N SER A 87 -4.57 -0.82 -3.42
CA SER A 87 -5.16 -0.72 -2.08
C SER A 87 -6.67 -0.61 -2.11
N THR A 88 -7.20 0.00 -3.18
CA THR A 88 -8.63 0.27 -3.37
C THR A 88 -9.31 -0.71 -4.32
N GLY A 89 -8.57 -1.69 -4.85
CA GLY A 89 -9.10 -2.71 -5.76
C GLY A 89 -9.30 -2.26 -7.20
N LEU A 90 -8.85 -1.06 -7.58
CA LEU A 90 -8.84 -0.58 -8.97
C LEU A 90 -7.72 -1.23 -9.80
N GLY A 91 -6.67 -1.73 -9.13
CA GLY A 91 -5.57 -2.49 -9.72
C GLY A 91 -5.35 -3.82 -9.02
N GLY A 92 -4.49 -4.66 -9.59
CA GLY A 92 -4.13 -5.95 -9.01
C GLY A 92 -2.63 -6.05 -8.73
N TRP A 93 -2.27 -6.62 -7.58
CA TRP A 93 -0.87 -6.84 -7.17
C TRP A 93 -0.07 -7.57 -8.24
N ASP A 94 -0.54 -8.74 -8.70
CA ASP A 94 0.19 -9.58 -9.65
C ASP A 94 0.47 -8.87 -10.97
N ASN A 95 -0.50 -8.10 -11.47
CA ASN A 95 -0.32 -7.30 -12.66
C ASN A 95 0.71 -6.19 -12.43
N ALA A 96 0.64 -5.48 -11.31
CA ALA A 96 1.58 -4.42 -10.99
C ALA A 96 3.02 -4.93 -10.78
N VAL A 97 3.21 -6.13 -10.22
CA VAL A 97 4.51 -6.82 -10.16
C VAL A 97 4.99 -7.18 -11.57
N ARG A 98 4.14 -7.83 -12.36
CA ARG A 98 4.45 -8.24 -13.75
C ARG A 98 4.85 -7.05 -14.63
N ASP A 99 4.19 -5.90 -14.45
CA ASP A 99 4.47 -4.66 -15.17
C ASP A 99 5.67 -3.88 -14.59
N GLY A 100 6.31 -4.37 -13.53
CA GLY A 100 7.47 -3.74 -12.88
C GLY A 100 7.15 -2.50 -12.06
N ARG A 101 5.86 -2.24 -11.78
CA ARG A 101 5.38 -1.12 -10.95
C ARG A 101 5.52 -1.40 -9.45
N ILE A 102 5.55 -2.68 -9.07
CA ILE A 102 5.89 -3.13 -7.71
C ILE A 102 7.21 -3.88 -7.75
N ARG A 103 8.14 -3.48 -6.88
CA ARG A 103 9.40 -4.19 -6.62
C ARG A 103 9.31 -4.85 -5.25
N ALA A 104 9.12 -6.16 -5.23
CA ALA A 104 9.11 -6.97 -4.00
C ALA A 104 10.42 -7.76 -3.90
N SER A 105 11.14 -7.60 -2.79
CA SER A 105 12.43 -8.26 -2.55
C SER A 105 12.51 -8.84 -1.14
N GLY A 106 12.93 -10.09 -1.04
CA GLY A 106 13.04 -10.84 0.22
C GLY A 106 11.93 -11.87 0.39
N ILE A 107 12.19 -12.87 1.26
CA ILE A 107 11.38 -14.09 1.42
C ILE A 107 9.92 -13.79 1.82
N ARG A 108 9.68 -12.67 2.51
CA ARG A 108 8.35 -12.28 3.00
C ARG A 108 7.75 -11.09 2.26
N ALA A 109 8.34 -10.67 1.14
CA ALA A 109 7.89 -9.48 0.42
C ALA A 109 6.58 -9.68 -0.35
N ASP A 110 6.14 -10.93 -0.53
CA ASP A 110 4.78 -11.19 -1.03
C ASP A 110 3.76 -10.91 0.07
N ILE A 111 3.14 -9.73 -0.05
CA ILE A 111 2.05 -9.27 0.79
C ILE A 111 0.75 -9.09 -0.02
N SER A 112 0.66 -9.75 -1.19
CA SER A 112 -0.49 -9.68 -2.11
C SER A 112 -1.83 -9.94 -1.39
N HIS A 113 -1.84 -10.88 -0.44
CA HIS A 113 -3.00 -11.25 0.37
C HIS A 113 -3.54 -10.12 1.27
N LEU A 114 -2.79 -9.04 1.48
CA LEU A 114 -3.24 -7.84 2.20
C LEU A 114 -3.94 -6.83 1.27
N PHE A 115 -3.97 -7.10 -0.04
CA PHE A 115 -4.58 -6.23 -1.04
C PHE A 115 -5.82 -6.88 -1.68
N PRO A 116 -6.88 -6.09 -1.94
CA PRO A 116 -7.03 -4.69 -1.55
C PRO A 116 -7.12 -4.55 -0.01
N ILE A 117 -6.80 -3.35 0.53
CA ILE A 117 -6.79 -3.01 1.98
C ILE A 117 -8.26 -2.91 2.50
N SER A 118 -9.15 -3.59 1.82
CA SER A 118 -10.58 -3.41 1.87
C SER A 118 -11.18 -4.15 3.05
N GLY A 119 -11.71 -3.38 4.00
CA GLY A 119 -13.02 -3.69 4.60
C GLY A 119 -14.18 -3.57 3.59
N VAL A 120 -13.91 -3.36 2.30
CA VAL A 120 -14.87 -3.32 1.20
C VAL A 120 -15.36 -4.75 0.92
N ASN A 121 -16.52 -5.05 1.50
CA ASN A 121 -17.38 -6.23 1.36
C ASN A 121 -17.43 -7.15 2.60
N ARG A 122 -18.15 -6.71 3.64
CA ARG A 122 -19.00 -7.57 4.48
C ARG A 122 -20.41 -7.01 4.54
#